data_AF-A0A557ZP66-F1
#
_entry.id   AF-A0A557ZP66-F1
#
_cell.length_a   1.000
_cell.length_b   1.000
_cell.length_c   1.000
_cell.angle_alpha   90.00
_cell.angle_beta   90.00
_cell.angle_gamma   90.00
#
_symmetry.space_group_name_H-M   'P 1'
#
loop_
_entity.id
_entity.type
_entity.pdbx_description
1 polymer ?
#
loop_
_entity_poly.entity_id
_entity_poly.type
_entity_poly.pdbx_seq_one_letter_code
_entity_poly.pdbx_strand_id
1 'polypeptide(L)'
;SVDPAKLGLAGHSVGGGAAVLAAADDPRIKAVATIAAAQTMPPATKAARGISVPGLHLAAKGDLVAPAIGNAEAIAKAWGGPVQLRILDKSTHLAVTEGSHWSQRLLQGKPQRRTQRLVRALFTAFFLTHLTGTDKYRPLLDADVKRAAIEFDPSLEEEAA
;
A
#
# COMPACT_ATOMS: atom_id res chain seq x y z
N SER A 1 -16.73 -11.20 -17.54
CA SER A 1 -16.43 -12.26 -16.56
C SER A 1 -15.20 -11.84 -15.75
N VAL A 2 -15.08 -12.25 -14.49
CA VAL A 2 -13.94 -11.97 -13.59
C VAL A 2 -13.27 -13.29 -13.19
N ASP A 3 -11.95 -13.29 -13.02
CA ASP A 3 -11.18 -14.47 -12.60
C ASP A 3 -11.06 -14.50 -11.06
N PRO A 4 -11.76 -15.42 -10.36
CA PRO A 4 -11.75 -15.47 -8.90
C PRO A 4 -10.39 -15.88 -8.31
N ALA A 5 -9.47 -16.43 -9.12
CA ALA A 5 -8.12 -16.76 -8.67
C ALA A 5 -7.18 -15.54 -8.66
N LYS A 6 -7.62 -14.39 -9.20
CA LYS A 6 -6.81 -13.17 -9.37
C LYS A 6 -7.40 -11.98 -8.64
N LEU A 7 -7.73 -12.19 -7.37
CA LEU A 7 -8.37 -11.18 -6.53
C LEU A 7 -7.32 -10.44 -5.69
N GLY A 8 -7.20 -9.12 -5.90
CA GLY A 8 -6.38 -8.23 -5.10
C GLY A 8 -7.21 -7.13 -4.45
N LEU A 9 -6.77 -6.63 -3.30
CA LEU A 9 -7.41 -5.51 -2.60
C LEU A 9 -6.53 -4.28 -2.62
N ALA A 10 -7.16 -3.12 -2.82
CA ALA A 10 -6.49 -1.85 -2.65
C ALA A 10 -7.32 -0.85 -1.86
N GLY A 11 -6.65 0.05 -1.15
CA GLY A 11 -7.34 1.05 -0.34
C GLY A 11 -6.48 2.24 0.07
N HIS A 12 -7.16 3.36 0.29
CA HIS A 12 -6.59 4.60 0.81
C HIS A 12 -7.11 4.87 2.22
N SER A 13 -6.26 5.38 3.13
CA SER A 13 -6.69 5.77 4.48
C SER A 13 -7.38 4.62 5.22
N VAL A 14 -8.56 4.86 5.80
CA VAL A 14 -9.41 3.83 6.42
C VAL A 14 -9.73 2.69 5.45
N GLY A 15 -9.89 2.98 4.15
CA GLY A 15 -10.07 1.95 3.12
C GLY A 15 -8.83 1.06 2.94
N GLY A 16 -7.63 1.60 3.20
CA GLY A 16 -6.39 0.81 3.25
C GLY A 16 -6.40 -0.16 4.43
N GLY A 17 -6.78 0.30 5.62
CA GLY A 17 -6.96 -0.57 6.78
C GLY A 17 -8.07 -1.62 6.57
N ALA A 18 -9.19 -1.24 5.96
CA ALA A 18 -10.27 -2.16 5.62
C ALA A 18 -9.81 -3.25 4.63
N ALA A 19 -8.96 -2.91 3.65
CA ALA A 19 -8.36 -3.89 2.75
C ALA A 19 -7.48 -4.90 3.50
N VAL A 20 -6.75 -4.46 4.54
CA VAL A 20 -5.96 -5.34 5.41
C VAL A 20 -6.87 -6.29 6.20
N LEU A 21 -7.94 -5.77 6.83
CA LEU A 21 -8.90 -6.60 7.56
C LEU A 21 -9.55 -7.64 6.64
N ALA A 22 -10.03 -7.22 5.48
CA ALA A 22 -10.67 -8.12 4.52
C ALA A 22 -9.71 -9.20 4.00
N ALA A 23 -8.42 -8.88 3.82
CA ALA A 23 -7.41 -9.86 3.42
C ALA A 23 -7.07 -10.87 4.51
N ALA A 24 -7.17 -10.50 5.79
CA ALA A 24 -7.00 -11.43 6.89
C ALA A 24 -8.18 -12.43 6.99
N ASP A 25 -9.38 -12.01 6.59
CA ASP A 25 -10.60 -12.81 6.72
C ASP A 25 -10.94 -13.63 5.47
N ASP A 26 -10.47 -13.26 4.27
CA ASP A 26 -10.83 -13.91 3.00
C ASP A 26 -9.62 -14.58 2.30
N PRO A 27 -9.53 -15.93 2.30
CA PRO A 27 -8.42 -16.67 1.70
C PRO A 27 -8.36 -16.59 0.17
N ARG A 28 -9.39 -16.01 -0.48
CA ARG A 28 -9.40 -15.79 -1.94
C ARG A 28 -8.49 -14.63 -2.33
N ILE A 29 -8.20 -13.69 -1.43
CA ILE A 29 -7.30 -12.57 -1.71
C ILE A 29 -5.89 -13.10 -1.95
N LYS A 30 -5.23 -12.57 -2.99
CA LYS A 30 -3.87 -12.98 -3.42
C LYS A 30 -2.82 -11.89 -3.33
N ALA A 31 -3.22 -10.63 -3.16
CA ALA A 31 -2.30 -9.51 -2.99
C ALA A 31 -3.03 -8.29 -2.39
N VAL A 32 -2.33 -7.48 -1.60
CA VAL A 32 -2.89 -6.26 -0.98
C VAL A 32 -1.99 -5.06 -1.25
N ALA A 33 -2.55 -3.97 -1.77
CA ALA A 33 -1.80 -2.72 -1.99
C ALA A 33 -2.51 -1.53 -1.33
N THR A 34 -1.84 -0.80 -0.46
CA THR A 34 -2.47 0.33 0.25
C THR A 34 -1.68 1.62 0.07
N ILE A 35 -2.38 2.75 0.20
CA ILE A 35 -1.75 4.04 0.30
C ILE A 35 -2.27 4.83 1.49
N ALA A 36 -1.36 5.39 2.28
CA ALA A 36 -1.68 6.14 3.48
C ALA A 36 -2.65 5.35 4.37
N ALA A 37 -2.46 4.03 4.46
CA ALA A 37 -3.35 3.16 5.23
C ALA A 37 -3.47 3.68 6.65
N ALA A 38 -4.69 3.74 7.18
CA ALA A 38 -4.96 4.12 8.55
C ALA A 38 -5.31 2.87 9.38
N GLN A 39 -5.06 2.93 10.69
CA GLN A 39 -5.62 1.94 11.61
C GLN A 39 -7.15 1.95 11.57
N THR A 40 -7.73 0.79 11.81
CA THR A 40 -9.18 0.54 11.89
C THR A 40 -9.56 0.01 13.27
N MET A 41 -10.83 -0.31 13.46
CA MET A 41 -11.32 -1.07 14.60
C MET A 41 -11.95 -2.37 14.08
N PRO A 42 -11.36 -3.56 14.33
CA PRO A 42 -10.11 -3.81 15.06
C PRO A 42 -8.84 -3.25 14.36
N PRO A 43 -7.71 -3.09 15.08
CA PRO A 43 -6.48 -2.53 14.51
C PRO A 43 -5.96 -3.33 13.31
N ALA A 44 -5.63 -2.64 12.23
CA ALA A 44 -5.12 -3.25 11.00
C ALA A 44 -3.77 -3.95 11.24
N THR A 45 -2.92 -3.42 12.11
CA THR A 45 -1.67 -4.06 12.54
C THR A 45 -1.89 -5.43 13.19
N LYS A 46 -3.03 -5.66 13.88
CA LYS A 46 -3.34 -6.97 14.45
C LYS A 46 -3.72 -7.97 13.35
N ALA A 47 -4.55 -7.53 12.40
CA ALA A 47 -4.96 -8.35 11.26
C ALA A 47 -3.77 -8.72 10.35
N ALA A 48 -2.86 -7.76 10.10
CA ALA A 48 -1.68 -7.92 9.26
C ALA A 48 -0.84 -9.16 9.59
N ARG A 49 -0.75 -9.54 10.87
CA ARG A 49 0.02 -10.70 11.34
C ARG A 49 -0.46 -12.03 10.77
N GLY A 50 -1.74 -12.13 10.44
CA GLY A 50 -2.34 -13.35 9.87
C GLY A 50 -2.28 -13.42 8.35
N ILE A 51 -1.79 -12.38 7.68
CA ILE A 51 -1.81 -12.28 6.22
C ILE A 51 -0.51 -12.84 5.65
N SER A 52 -0.61 -13.91 4.88
CA SER A 52 0.53 -14.57 4.23
C SER A 52 0.76 -14.14 2.79
N VAL A 53 -0.18 -13.42 2.18
CA VAL A 53 -0.07 -12.97 0.78
C VAL A 53 0.78 -11.70 0.66
N PRO A 54 1.35 -11.41 -0.52
CA PRO A 54 2.15 -10.21 -0.74
C PRO A 54 1.43 -8.91 -0.38
N GLY A 55 2.14 -7.99 0.27
CA GLY A 55 1.68 -6.65 0.64
C GLY A 55 2.55 -5.53 0.06
N LEU A 56 1.94 -4.49 -0.51
CA LEU A 56 2.61 -3.24 -0.85
C LEU A 56 1.96 -2.07 -0.10
N HIS A 57 2.70 -1.43 0.78
CA HIS A 57 2.27 -0.24 1.51
C HIS A 57 2.99 1.00 0.99
N LEU A 58 2.23 2.00 0.59
CA LEU A 58 2.75 3.32 0.23
C LEU A 58 2.36 4.32 1.32
N ALA A 59 3.31 4.96 1.99
CA ALA A 59 2.99 6.03 2.93
C ALA A 59 3.34 7.39 2.33
N ALA A 60 2.55 8.43 2.61
CA ALA A 60 2.89 9.78 2.15
C ALA A 60 3.77 10.47 3.21
N LYS A 61 4.93 11.00 2.84
CA LYS A 61 5.86 11.61 3.80
C LYS A 61 5.26 12.79 4.55
N GLY A 62 4.39 13.56 3.89
CA GLY A 62 3.70 14.69 4.47
C GLY A 62 2.32 14.36 5.01
N ASP A 63 2.02 13.10 5.32
CA ASP A 63 0.73 12.68 5.88
C ASP A 63 0.62 13.02 7.38
N LEU A 64 -0.34 13.90 7.72
CA LEU A 64 -0.67 14.26 9.09
C LEU A 64 -1.95 13.59 9.61
N VAL A 65 -2.67 12.86 8.76
CA VAL A 65 -3.93 12.17 9.12
C VAL A 65 -3.64 10.73 9.52
N ALA A 66 -2.82 10.04 8.74
CA ALA A 66 -2.34 8.68 9.04
C ALA A 66 -0.80 8.64 8.96
N PRO A 67 -0.07 9.26 9.91
CA PRO A 67 1.38 9.24 9.93
C PRO A 67 1.94 7.82 9.85
N ALA A 68 2.97 7.62 9.03
CA ALA A 68 3.48 6.29 8.66
C ALA A 68 3.81 5.41 9.88
N ILE A 69 4.55 5.96 10.84
CA ILE A 69 5.06 5.27 12.04
C ILE A 69 3.95 4.50 12.78
N GLY A 70 2.79 5.12 13.00
CA GLY A 70 1.66 4.50 13.71
C GLY A 70 0.70 3.74 12.81
N ASN A 71 0.86 3.82 11.50
CA ASN A 71 -0.09 3.27 10.53
C ASN A 71 0.62 2.40 9.50
N ALA A 72 0.82 2.89 8.26
CA ALA A 72 1.35 2.09 7.16
C ALA A 72 2.68 1.37 7.49
N GLU A 73 3.59 2.01 8.23
CA GLU A 73 4.84 1.38 8.66
C GLU A 73 4.61 0.29 9.72
N ALA A 74 3.80 0.58 10.74
CA ALA A 74 3.42 -0.40 11.76
C ALA A 74 2.65 -1.60 11.17
N ILE A 75 1.83 -1.37 10.16
CA ILE A 75 1.11 -2.42 9.42
C ILE A 75 2.11 -3.26 8.64
N ALA A 76 3.01 -2.64 7.87
CA ALA A 76 4.01 -3.36 7.09
C ALA A 76 4.94 -4.20 7.98
N LYS A 77 5.45 -3.64 9.08
CA LYS A 77 6.31 -4.37 10.03
C LYS A 77 5.62 -5.54 10.74
N ALA A 78 4.29 -5.53 10.81
CA ALA A 78 3.51 -6.60 11.41
C ALA A 78 2.97 -7.62 10.39
N TRP A 79 3.24 -7.42 9.10
CA TRP A 79 2.73 -8.27 8.03
C TRP A 79 3.29 -9.69 8.14
N GLY A 80 2.43 -10.70 7.98
CA GLY A 80 2.83 -12.11 8.16
C GLY A 80 3.56 -12.73 6.95
N GLY A 81 3.42 -12.15 5.75
CA GLY A 81 4.01 -12.63 4.51
C GLY A 81 5.02 -11.65 3.88
N PRO A 82 5.34 -11.79 2.59
CA PRO A 82 6.18 -10.84 1.87
C PRO A 82 5.55 -9.45 1.88
N VAL A 83 6.33 -8.42 2.19
CA VAL A 83 5.82 -7.06 2.32
C VAL A 83 6.87 -6.04 1.93
N GLN A 84 6.40 -4.97 1.29
CA GLN A 84 7.22 -3.81 0.98
C GLN A 84 6.53 -2.53 1.43
N LEU A 85 7.28 -1.63 2.06
CA LEU A 85 6.88 -0.27 2.37
C LEU A 85 7.69 0.72 1.54
N ARG A 86 7.01 1.70 0.94
CA ARG A 86 7.65 2.84 0.29
C ARG A 86 7.15 4.17 0.83
N ILE A 87 8.06 5.13 0.98
CA ILE A 87 7.72 6.50 1.38
C ILE A 87 7.62 7.40 0.14
N LEU A 88 6.45 8.01 -0.05
CA LEU A 88 6.16 8.94 -1.13
C LEU A 88 6.55 10.36 -0.74
N ASP A 89 7.68 10.84 -1.27
CA ASP A 89 8.14 12.20 -1.08
C ASP A 89 7.17 13.22 -1.68
N LYS A 90 7.10 14.40 -1.03
CA LYS A 90 6.27 15.54 -1.46
C LYS A 90 4.79 15.20 -1.64
N SER A 91 4.32 14.13 -1.00
CA SER A 91 2.93 13.67 -1.02
C SER A 91 2.28 13.86 0.35
N THR A 92 0.98 14.14 0.38
CA THR A 92 0.17 14.33 1.60
C THR A 92 -1.00 13.34 1.62
N HIS A 93 -1.77 13.29 2.71
CA HIS A 93 -2.84 12.29 2.88
C HIS A 93 -3.81 12.18 1.69
N LEU A 94 -4.35 13.31 1.21
CA LEU A 94 -5.32 13.32 0.11
C LEU A 94 -4.70 13.24 -1.29
N ALA A 95 -3.40 12.99 -1.43
CA ALA A 95 -2.69 13.10 -2.71
C ALA A 95 -3.24 12.21 -3.84
N VAL A 96 -3.87 11.08 -3.50
CA VAL A 96 -4.48 10.15 -4.47
C VAL A 96 -5.97 10.40 -4.74
N THR A 97 -6.62 11.26 -3.95
CA THR A 97 -8.03 11.59 -4.18
C THR A 97 -8.22 12.28 -5.54
N GLU A 98 -9.38 12.09 -6.16
CA GLU A 98 -9.72 12.68 -7.45
C GLU A 98 -10.74 13.83 -7.27
N GLY A 99 -10.65 14.84 -8.13
CA GLY A 99 -11.60 15.96 -8.15
C GLY A 99 -11.51 16.91 -6.95
N SER A 100 -12.44 17.86 -6.90
CA SER A 100 -12.66 18.69 -5.72
C SER A 100 -13.67 17.99 -4.82
N HIS A 101 -13.29 17.69 -3.58
CA HIS A 101 -14.13 16.95 -2.65
C HIS A 101 -14.23 17.69 -1.31
N TRP A 102 -15.39 17.60 -0.66
CA TRP A 102 -15.65 18.32 0.61
C TRP A 102 -14.63 17.98 1.70
N SER A 103 -14.10 16.75 1.69
CA SER A 103 -13.06 16.30 2.62
C SER A 103 -11.77 17.13 2.55
N GLN A 104 -11.49 17.84 1.46
CA GLN A 104 -10.33 18.74 1.35
C GLN A 104 -10.40 19.92 2.33
N ARG A 105 -11.60 20.24 2.84
CA ARG A 105 -11.77 21.25 3.88
C ARG A 105 -11.47 20.73 5.29
N LEU A 106 -11.43 19.41 5.47
CA LEU A 106 -11.34 18.76 6.79
C LEU A 106 -10.09 17.90 6.96
N LEU A 107 -9.59 17.31 5.88
CA LEU A 107 -8.42 16.45 5.85
C LEU A 107 -7.27 17.13 5.12
N GLN A 108 -6.06 16.87 5.59
CA GLN A 108 -4.87 17.54 5.09
C GLN A 108 -4.52 17.11 3.66
N GLY A 109 -4.44 18.11 2.78
CA GLY A 109 -3.89 17.97 1.44
C GLY A 109 -4.91 18.22 0.33
N LYS A 110 -4.50 17.90 -0.88
CA LYS A 110 -5.31 18.02 -2.10
C LYS A 110 -4.86 16.95 -3.10
N PRO A 111 -5.64 16.67 -4.15
CA PRO A 111 -5.21 15.81 -5.25
C PRO A 111 -3.84 16.22 -5.81
N GLN A 112 -2.97 15.24 -6.03
CA GLN A 112 -1.64 15.44 -6.61
C GLN A 112 -1.44 14.50 -7.80
N ARG A 113 -1.58 15.02 -9.02
CA ARG A 113 -1.51 14.22 -10.27
C ARG A 113 -0.23 13.39 -10.39
N ARG A 114 0.90 13.92 -9.90
CA ARG A 114 2.19 13.20 -9.91
C ARG A 114 2.17 11.99 -8.98
N THR A 115 1.62 12.15 -7.77
CA THR A 115 1.45 11.05 -6.81
C THR A 115 0.46 10.01 -7.32
N GLN A 116 -0.69 10.44 -7.87
CA GLN A 116 -1.65 9.53 -8.51
C GLN A 116 -1.00 8.68 -9.60
N ARG A 117 -0.20 9.28 -10.49
CA ARG A 117 0.50 8.55 -11.56
C ARG A 117 1.48 7.53 -10.98
N LEU A 118 2.24 7.92 -9.97
CA LEU A 118 3.22 7.06 -9.31
C LEU A 118 2.55 5.87 -8.62
N VAL A 119 1.49 6.13 -7.86
CA VAL A 119 0.71 5.10 -7.15
C VAL A 119 0.05 4.15 -8.13
N ARG A 120 -0.56 4.65 -9.21
CA ARG A 120 -1.13 3.82 -10.27
C ARG A 120 -0.06 2.92 -10.91
N ALA A 121 1.13 3.45 -11.18
CA ALA A 121 2.22 2.66 -11.75
C ALA A 121 2.68 1.54 -10.80
N LEU A 122 2.93 1.88 -9.52
CA LEU A 122 3.36 0.91 -8.50
C LEU A 122 2.30 -0.15 -8.22
N PHE A 123 1.04 0.24 -8.03
CA PHE A 123 -0.06 -0.71 -7.83
C PHE A 123 -0.26 -1.62 -9.05
N THR A 124 -0.18 -1.05 -10.26
CA THR A 124 -0.30 -1.84 -11.49
C THR A 124 0.84 -2.86 -11.59
N ALA A 125 2.09 -2.45 -11.35
CA ALA A 125 3.23 -3.36 -11.34
C ALA A 125 3.03 -4.48 -10.31
N PHE A 126 2.68 -4.11 -9.08
CA PHE A 126 2.44 -5.05 -7.98
C PHE A 126 1.35 -6.07 -8.29
N PHE A 127 0.17 -5.62 -8.71
CA PHE A 127 -0.93 -6.52 -9.01
C PHE A 127 -0.67 -7.37 -10.24
N LEU A 128 -0.05 -6.83 -11.29
CA LEU A 128 0.30 -7.65 -12.45
C LEU A 128 1.31 -8.73 -12.04
N THR A 129 2.33 -8.40 -11.27
CA THR A 129 3.30 -9.39 -10.80
C THR A 129 2.64 -10.48 -9.94
N HIS A 130 1.89 -10.12 -8.91
CA HIS A 130 1.37 -11.13 -7.96
C HIS A 130 0.07 -11.82 -8.38
N LEU A 131 -0.77 -11.18 -9.20
CA LEU A 131 -2.03 -11.78 -9.66
C LEU A 131 -1.89 -12.50 -11.00
N THR A 132 -0.87 -12.17 -11.79
CA THR A 132 -0.69 -12.78 -13.13
C THR A 132 0.62 -13.55 -13.30
N GLY A 133 1.56 -13.42 -12.36
CA GLY A 133 2.88 -14.06 -12.43
C GLY A 133 3.82 -13.40 -13.44
N THR A 134 3.53 -12.17 -13.90
CA THR A 134 4.41 -11.50 -14.87
C THR A 134 5.57 -10.78 -14.18
N ASP A 135 6.79 -11.11 -14.58
CA ASP A 135 8.00 -10.44 -14.09
C ASP A 135 8.34 -9.15 -14.86
N LYS A 136 7.57 -8.82 -15.91
CA LYS A 136 7.82 -7.65 -16.77
C LYS A 136 7.96 -6.32 -16.01
N TYR A 137 7.23 -6.17 -14.90
CA TYR A 137 7.16 -4.94 -14.12
C TYR A 137 7.94 -4.99 -12.81
N ARG A 138 8.57 -6.13 -12.53
CA ARG A 138 9.35 -6.38 -11.33
C ARG A 138 10.49 -5.38 -11.08
N PRO A 139 11.21 -4.88 -12.12
CA PRO A 139 12.20 -3.81 -11.93
C PRO A 139 11.63 -2.52 -11.32
N LEU A 140 10.33 -2.24 -11.43
CA LEU A 140 9.69 -1.09 -10.79
C LEU A 140 9.45 -1.31 -9.29
N LEU A 141 9.38 -2.58 -8.86
CA LEU A 141 9.13 -3.03 -7.48
C LEU A 141 10.42 -3.32 -6.72
N ASP A 142 11.50 -3.71 -7.41
CA ASP A 142 12.76 -4.08 -6.75
C ASP A 142 13.74 -2.91 -6.68
N ALA A 143 13.62 -1.93 -7.59
CA ALA A 143 14.46 -0.75 -7.59
C ALA A 143 13.81 0.43 -6.86
N ASP A 144 14.67 1.31 -6.36
CA ASP A 144 14.27 2.63 -5.89
C ASP A 144 13.67 3.44 -7.05
N VAL A 145 12.48 3.98 -6.81
CA VAL A 145 11.80 4.87 -7.75
C VAL A 145 11.88 6.28 -7.20
N LYS A 146 12.19 7.25 -8.06
CA LYS A 146 12.25 8.66 -7.68
C LYS A 146 10.95 9.10 -6.97
N ARG A 147 11.08 9.54 -5.71
CA ARG A 147 9.97 9.93 -4.80
C ARG A 147 9.10 8.78 -4.28
N ALA A 148 9.56 7.54 -4.40
CA ALA A 148 8.96 6.34 -3.83
C ALA A 148 10.08 5.35 -3.50
N ALA A 149 11.00 5.77 -2.63
CA ALA A 149 12.09 4.92 -2.17
C ALA A 149 11.53 3.76 -1.36
N ILE A 150 12.20 2.60 -1.44
CA ILE A 150 11.92 1.45 -0.59
C ILE A 150 12.45 1.78 0.81
N GLU A 151 11.56 1.75 1.80
CA GLU A 151 11.89 2.06 3.19
C GLU A 151 12.03 0.79 4.03
N PHE A 152 11.23 -0.22 3.72
CA PHE A 152 11.26 -1.50 4.42
C PHE A 152 10.86 -2.62 3.46
N ASP A 153 11.72 -3.63 3.36
CA ASP A 153 11.50 -4.87 2.62
C ASP A 153 12.42 -5.95 3.21
N PRO A 154 11.90 -6.87 4.03
CA PRO A 154 12.73 -7.89 4.68
C PRO A 154 13.50 -8.77 3.69
N SER A 155 12.96 -8.98 2.47
CA SER A 155 13.59 -9.86 1.49
C SER A 155 14.88 -9.27 0.91
N LEU A 156 14.99 -7.94 0.86
CA LEU A 156 16.20 -7.26 0.41
C LEU A 156 17.28 -7.16 1.49
N GLU A 157 16.89 -7.26 2.77
CA GLU A 157 17.83 -7.27 3.90
C GLU A 157 18.52 -8.64 4.03
N GLU A 158 17.81 -9.74 3.73
CA GLU A 158 18.35 -11.10 3.76
C GLU A 158 19.38 -11.38 2.65
N GLU A 159 19.28 -10.75 1.49
CA GLU A 159 20.25 -10.90 0.39
C GLU A 159 21.57 -10.14 0.63
N ALA A 160 21.58 -9.19 1.57
CA ALA A 160 22.75 -8.37 1.91
C ALA A 160 23.56 -8.90 3.11
N ALA A 161 23.08 -9.94 3.79
CA ALA A 161 23.69 -10.57 4.97
C ALA A 161 24.46 -11.85 4.63
#